data_AF-A0A537ALA1-F1
#
_entry.id   AF-A0A537ALA1-F1
#
_cell.length_a   1.000
_cell.length_b   1.000
_cell.length_c   1.000
_cell.angle_alpha   90.00
_cell.angle_beta   90.00
_cell.angle_gamma   90.00
#
_symmetry.space_group_name_H-M   'P 1'
#
loop_
_entity.id
_entity.type
_entity.pdbx_description
1 polymer ?
#
loop_
_entity_poly.entity_id
_entity_poly.type
_entity_poly.pdbx_seq_one_letter_code
_entity_poly.pdbx_strand_id
1 'polypeptide(L)'
;AGDAAHVNNPVGGLGLNCGIHDAMELADTLHRVTIGQASEELLDRYERRRRPINIEFVQQQTVANKKRLEERDPKVRQDNFDRLRRSVADPGLHRQFLMRTSLIESVRRAREIA
;
A
#
# COMPACT_ATOMS: atom_id res chain seq x y z
N ALA A 1 -9.89 -7.19 -8.02
CA ALA A 1 -8.49 -6.70 -7.97
C ALA A 1 -8.45 -5.27 -8.51
N GLY A 2 -7.48 -4.46 -8.08
CA GLY A 2 -7.32 -3.08 -8.56
C GLY A 2 -8.52 -2.18 -8.25
N ASP A 3 -8.79 -1.21 -9.12
CA ASP A 3 -9.83 -0.18 -8.91
C ASP A 3 -11.23 -0.76 -8.68
N ALA A 4 -11.53 -1.93 -9.26
CA ALA A 4 -12.79 -2.64 -9.02
C ALA A 4 -12.93 -3.15 -7.57
N ALA A 5 -11.83 -3.33 -6.85
CA ALA A 5 -11.81 -3.77 -5.46
C ALA A 5 -11.61 -2.62 -4.47
N HIS A 6 -10.96 -1.53 -4.88
CA HIS A 6 -10.70 -0.39 -4.01
C HIS A 6 -10.47 0.90 -4.76
N VAL A 7 -10.99 2.00 -4.21
CA VAL A 7 -10.80 3.35 -4.73
C VAL A 7 -10.01 4.17 -3.71
N ASN A 8 -9.01 4.90 -4.17
CA ASN A 8 -8.24 5.83 -3.35
C ASN A 8 -8.01 7.14 -4.08
N ASN A 9 -7.78 8.21 -3.33
CA ASN A 9 -7.34 9.48 -3.87
C ASN A 9 -5.97 9.31 -4.58
N PRO A 10 -5.73 9.93 -5.74
CA PRO A 10 -4.52 9.69 -6.54
C PRO A 10 -3.25 10.33 -5.95
N VAL A 11 -3.36 11.17 -4.91
CA VAL A 11 -2.19 11.86 -4.35
C VAL A 11 -1.19 10.85 -3.77
N GLY A 12 -0.02 10.78 -4.40
CA GLY A 12 1.06 9.85 -4.05
C GLY A 12 1.20 8.63 -4.97
N GLY A 13 0.32 8.45 -5.97
CA GLY A 13 0.54 7.50 -7.06
C GLY A 13 0.57 6.01 -6.68
N LEU A 14 -0.09 5.63 -5.58
CA LEU A 14 0.01 4.27 -5.03
C LEU A 14 -0.97 3.26 -5.65
N GLY A 15 -2.08 3.73 -6.21
CA GLY A 15 -3.19 2.87 -6.69
C GLY A 15 -2.75 1.84 -7.75
N LEU A 16 -2.04 2.29 -8.78
CA LEU A 16 -1.58 1.41 -9.86
C LEU A 16 -0.65 0.30 -9.34
N ASN A 17 0.30 0.64 -8.46
CA ASN A 17 1.21 -0.34 -7.88
C ASN A 17 0.46 -1.40 -7.05
N CYS A 18 -0.52 -0.97 -6.26
CA CYS A 18 -1.38 -1.90 -5.52
C CYS A 18 -2.18 -2.81 -6.45
N GLY A 19 -2.75 -2.25 -7.53
CA GLY A 19 -3.47 -3.02 -8.54
C GLY A 19 -2.59 -4.08 -9.24
N ILE A 20 -1.33 -3.76 -9.54
CA ILE A 20 -0.36 -4.73 -10.07
C ILE A 20 -0.12 -5.85 -9.06
N HIS A 21 0.12 -5.52 -7.79
CA HIS A 21 0.31 -6.53 -6.75
C HIS A 21 -0.94 -7.43 -6.57
N ASP A 22 -2.14 -6.87 -6.65
CA ASP A 22 -3.38 -7.65 -6.63
C ASP A 22 -3.47 -8.61 -7.83
N ALA A 23 -3.18 -8.12 -9.03
CA ALA A 23 -3.29 -8.90 -10.25
C ALA A 23 -2.30 -10.08 -10.26
N MET A 24 -1.05 -9.82 -9.86
CA MET A 24 -0.01 -10.86 -9.76
C MET A 24 -0.43 -11.99 -8.81
N GLU A 25 -1.01 -11.62 -7.67
CA GLU A 25 -1.43 -12.60 -6.67
C GLU A 25 -2.70 -13.35 -7.07
N LEU A 26 -3.69 -12.64 -7.62
CA LEU A 26 -4.94 -13.25 -8.06
C LEU A 26 -4.72 -14.21 -9.24
N ALA A 27 -3.81 -13.87 -10.17
CA ALA A 27 -3.47 -14.74 -11.29
C ALA A 27 -2.90 -16.09 -10.83
N ASP A 28 -1.97 -16.09 -9.86
CA ASP A 28 -1.43 -17.33 -9.26
C ASP A 28 -2.51 -18.12 -8.52
N THR A 29 -3.32 -17.44 -7.71
CA THR A 29 -4.42 -18.06 -6.97
C THR A 29 -5.41 -18.74 -7.91
N LEU A 30 -5.86 -18.04 -8.96
CA LEU A 30 -6.78 -18.59 -9.95
C LEU A 30 -6.16 -19.77 -10.69
N HIS A 31 -4.91 -19.65 -11.14
CA HIS A 31 -4.21 -20.74 -11.83
C HIS A 31 -4.22 -22.03 -11.00
N ARG A 32 -3.80 -21.94 -9.73
CA ARG A 32 -3.71 -23.09 -8.82
C ARG A 32 -5.06 -23.74 -8.54
N VAL A 33 -6.11 -22.94 -8.41
CA VAL A 33 -7.48 -23.46 -8.24
C VAL A 33 -7.96 -24.15 -9.52
N THR A 34 -7.80 -23.51 -10.68
CA THR A 34 -8.28 -24.04 -11.97
C THR A 34 -7.64 -25.39 -12.33
N ILE A 35 -6.37 -25.62 -11.99
CA ILE A 35 -5.69 -26.88 -12.26
C ILE A 35 -5.79 -27.91 -11.11
N GLY A 36 -6.60 -27.63 -10.09
CA GLY A 36 -6.83 -28.54 -8.97
C GLY A 36 -5.66 -28.68 -7.98
N GLN A 37 -4.70 -27.74 -7.99
CA GLN A 37 -3.57 -27.72 -7.04
C GLN A 37 -3.91 -27.02 -5.70
N ALA A 38 -5.06 -26.36 -5.61
CA ALA A 38 -5.57 -25.75 -4.39
C ALA A 38 -7.11 -25.76 -4.38
N SER A 39 -7.72 -25.73 -3.20
CA SER A 39 -9.16 -25.52 -3.06
C SER A 39 -9.54 -24.06 -3.31
N GLU A 40 -10.82 -23.81 -3.55
CA GLU A 40 -11.38 -22.45 -3.71
C GLU A 40 -11.17 -21.57 -2.47
N GLU A 41 -10.93 -22.14 -1.28
CA GLU A 41 -10.59 -21.38 -0.05
C GLU A 41 -9.34 -20.51 -0.21
N LEU A 42 -8.49 -20.82 -1.21
CA LEU A 42 -7.35 -19.98 -1.56
C LEU A 42 -7.78 -18.58 -2.05
N LEU A 43 -8.97 -18.44 -2.63
CA LEU A 43 -9.56 -17.15 -3.02
C LEU A 43 -9.94 -16.31 -1.79
N ASP A 44 -10.48 -16.93 -0.75
CA ASP A 44 -10.77 -16.25 0.53
C ASP A 44 -9.49 -15.78 1.21
N ARG A 45 -8.42 -16.58 1.10
CA ARG A 45 -7.09 -16.20 1.57
C ARG A 45 -6.56 -14.99 0.81
N TYR A 46 -6.73 -14.96 -0.52
CA TYR A 46 -6.38 -13.80 -1.34
C TYR A 46 -7.07 -12.53 -0.83
N GLU A 47 -8.39 -12.56 -0.56
CA GLU A 47 -9.09 -11.39 -0.01
C GLU A 47 -8.53 -10.98 1.36
N ARG A 48 -8.42 -11.94 2.29
CA ARG A 48 -7.92 -11.72 3.65
C ARG A 48 -6.52 -11.11 3.67
N ARG A 49 -5.71 -11.38 2.65
CA ARG A 49 -4.38 -10.78 2.50
C ARG A 49 -4.42 -9.42 1.81
N ARG A 50 -5.07 -9.29 0.65
CA ARG A 50 -5.01 -8.07 -0.17
C ARG A 50 -5.76 -6.90 0.44
N ARG A 51 -6.92 -7.15 1.04
CA ARG A 51 -7.80 -6.08 1.55
C ARG A 51 -7.15 -5.29 2.70
N PRO A 52 -6.60 -5.92 3.75
CA PRO A 52 -5.90 -5.19 4.81
C PRO A 52 -4.67 -4.45 4.30
N ILE A 53 -3.90 -5.05 3.38
CA ILE A 53 -2.70 -4.43 2.79
C ILE A 53 -3.04 -3.14 2.06
N ASN A 54 -4.12 -3.12 1.27
CA ASN A 54 -4.58 -1.90 0.63
C ASN A 54 -4.95 -0.81 1.67
N ILE A 55 -5.65 -1.19 2.74
CA ILE A 55 -6.02 -0.24 3.80
C ILE A 55 -4.78 0.35 4.49
N GLU A 56 -3.86 -0.50 4.92
CA GLU A 56 -2.67 -0.13 5.71
C GLU A 56 -1.63 0.68 4.92
N PHE A 57 -1.43 0.37 3.63
CA PHE A 57 -0.32 0.95 2.86
C PHE A 57 -0.76 1.94 1.78
N VAL A 58 -1.97 1.80 1.24
CA VAL A 58 -2.46 2.69 0.17
C VAL A 58 -3.41 3.73 0.75
N GLN A 59 -4.51 3.31 1.38
CA GLN A 59 -5.52 4.25 1.87
C GLN A 59 -4.97 5.16 2.97
N GLN A 60 -4.32 4.60 3.99
CA GLN A 60 -3.71 5.42 5.06
C GLN A 60 -2.72 6.45 4.50
N GLN A 61 -1.86 6.06 3.55
CA GLN A 61 -0.84 6.94 3.00
C GLN A 61 -1.44 8.01 2.08
N THR A 62 -2.37 7.65 1.19
CA THR A 62 -3.05 8.61 0.29
C THR A 62 -3.88 9.62 1.07
N VAL A 63 -4.54 9.21 2.16
CA VAL A 63 -5.25 10.11 3.09
C VAL A 63 -4.27 11.04 3.79
N ALA A 64 -3.17 10.53 4.32
CA ALA A 64 -2.14 11.35 4.98
C ALA A 64 -1.51 12.37 4.02
N ASN A 65 -1.28 11.99 2.75
CA ASN A 65 -0.78 12.89 1.71
C ASN A 65 -1.78 13.98 1.39
N LYS A 66 -3.06 13.63 1.20
CA LYS A 66 -4.13 14.59 0.95
C LYS A 66 -4.26 15.60 2.10
N LYS A 67 -4.33 15.13 3.35
CA LYS A 67 -4.37 16.01 4.53
C LYS A 67 -3.20 16.99 4.58
N ARG A 68 -1.99 16.53 4.26
CA ARG A 68 -0.79 17.37 4.24
C ARG A 68 -0.84 18.43 3.14
N LEU A 69 -1.43 18.10 1.99
CA LEU A 69 -1.59 19.00 0.85
C LEU A 69 -2.66 20.08 1.14
N GLU A 70 -3.74 19.70 1.80
CA GLU A 70 -4.88 20.57 2.11
C GLU A 70 -4.68 21.42 3.38
N GLU A 71 -3.60 21.17 4.13
CA GLU A 71 -3.29 21.89 5.36
C GLU A 71 -3.05 23.38 5.11
N ARG A 72 -3.69 24.23 5.92
CA ARG A 72 -3.64 25.69 5.81
C ARG A 72 -2.97 26.35 7.00
N ASP A 73 -2.91 25.68 8.16
CA ASP A 73 -2.25 26.21 9.35
C ASP A 73 -0.73 26.32 9.08
N PRO A 74 -0.14 27.54 9.16
CA PRO A 74 1.29 27.73 8.89
C PRO A 74 2.20 26.93 9.81
N LYS A 75 1.81 26.76 11.08
CA LYS A 75 2.60 26.01 12.06
C LYS A 75 2.60 24.52 11.72
N VAL A 76 1.44 23.96 11.40
CA VAL A 76 1.34 22.54 11.01
C VAL A 76 2.08 22.28 9.69
N ARG A 77 2.02 23.20 8.73
CA ARG A 77 2.82 23.11 7.48
C ARG A 77 4.31 23.11 7.76
N GLN A 78 4.78 24.01 8.63
CA GLN A 78 6.19 24.07 9.01
C GLN A 78 6.64 22.77 9.66
N ASP A 79 5.86 22.23 10.61
CA ASP A 79 6.18 20.97 11.28
C ASP A 79 6.22 19.79 10.30
N ASN A 80 5.32 19.77 9.30
CA ASN A 80 5.35 18.80 8.20
C ASN A 80 6.63 18.88 7.36
N PHE A 81 7.09 20.10 7.02
CA PHE A 81 8.34 20.30 6.29
C PHE A 81 9.55 19.90 7.14
N ASP A 82 9.57 20.22 8.42
CA ASP A 82 10.65 19.84 9.33
C ASP A 82 10.76 18.32 9.46
N ARG A 83 9.63 17.61 9.52
CA ARG A 83 9.62 16.14 9.48
C ARG A 83 10.25 15.61 8.19
N LEU A 84 9.88 16.18 7.04
CA LEU A 84 10.46 15.78 5.75
C LEU A 84 11.98 16.03 5.70
N ARG A 85 12.45 17.19 6.18
CA ARG A 85 13.89 17.48 6.27
C ARG A 85 14.63 16.46 7.14
N ARG A 86 14.07 16.10 8.29
CA ARG A 86 14.64 15.04 9.16
C ARG A 86 14.70 13.69 8.45
N SER A 87 13.63 13.30 7.75
CA SER A 87 13.62 12.05 6.97
C SER A 87 14.63 12.04 5.84
N VAL A 88 15.05 13.19 5.31
CA VAL A 88 16.10 13.28 4.28
C VAL A 88 17.49 13.24 4.92
N ALA A 89 17.67 13.91 6.06
CA ALA A 89 18.97 14.02 6.73
C ALA A 89 19.40 12.73 7.44
N ASP A 90 18.45 11.89 7.88
CA ASP A 90 18.71 10.61 8.53
C ASP A 90 18.58 9.44 7.52
N PRO A 91 19.66 8.71 7.22
CA PRO A 91 19.62 7.61 6.25
C PRO A 91 18.66 6.47 6.61
N GLY A 92 18.45 6.21 7.91
CA GLY A 92 17.55 5.17 8.40
C GLY A 92 16.08 5.55 8.13
N LEU A 93 15.71 6.78 8.50
CA LEU A 93 14.38 7.34 8.22
C LEU A 93 14.14 7.49 6.71
N HIS A 94 15.17 7.88 5.96
CA HIS A 94 15.08 7.98 4.50
C HIS A 94 14.76 6.64 3.87
N ARG A 95 15.50 5.59 4.26
CA ARG A 95 15.27 4.23 3.79
C ARG A 95 13.87 3.74 4.17
N GLN A 96 13.45 3.93 5.41
CA GLN A 96 12.11 3.55 5.85
C GLN A 96 11.02 4.24 5.01
N PHE A 97 11.17 5.54 4.78
CA PHE A 97 10.25 6.30 3.93
C PHE A 97 10.14 5.67 2.54
N LEU A 98 11.27 5.44 1.85
CA LEU A 98 11.28 4.85 0.51
C LEU A 98 10.67 3.44 0.48
N MET A 99 11.02 2.60 1.45
CA MET A 99 10.52 1.22 1.53
C MET A 99 9.00 1.18 1.68
N ARG A 100 8.44 2.13 2.45
CA ARG A 100 6.99 2.29 2.59
C ARG A 100 6.36 2.87 1.34
N THR A 101 6.88 3.97 0.79
CA THR A 101 6.27 4.66 -0.36
C THR A 101 6.35 3.88 -1.65
N SER A 102 7.36 3.01 -1.81
CA SER A 102 7.49 2.09 -2.95
C SER A 102 6.73 0.77 -2.75
N LEU A 103 5.90 0.67 -1.69
CA LEU A 103 5.11 -0.52 -1.35
C LEU A 103 5.91 -1.82 -1.15
N ILE A 104 7.22 -1.73 -0.91
CA ILE A 104 8.06 -2.91 -0.64
C ILE A 104 7.72 -3.49 0.73
N GLU A 105 7.46 -2.63 1.72
CA GLU A 105 6.95 -3.06 3.03
C GLU A 105 5.60 -3.76 2.93
N SER A 106 4.71 -3.29 2.04
CA SER A 106 3.42 -3.94 1.77
C SER A 106 3.60 -5.38 1.27
N VAL A 107 4.54 -5.61 0.34
CA VAL A 107 4.84 -6.96 -0.17
C VAL A 107 5.38 -7.87 0.94
N ARG A 108 6.24 -7.34 1.83
CA ARG A 108 6.76 -8.10 2.98
C ARG A 108 5.66 -8.44 3.96
N ARG A 109 4.84 -7.46 4.33
CA ARG A 109 3.72 -7.64 5.25
C ARG A 109 2.70 -8.64 4.72
N ALA A 110 2.42 -8.63 3.42
CA ALA A 110 1.51 -9.59 2.80
C ALA A 110 1.97 -11.04 3.00
N ARG A 111 3.28 -11.32 2.99
CA ARG A 111 3.81 -12.69 3.18
C ARG A 111 3.62 -13.22 4.59
N GLU A 112 3.44 -12.34 5.57
CA GLU A 112 3.19 -12.70 6.97
C GLU A 112 1.71 -13.01 7.23
N ILE A 113 0.82 -12.62 6.31
CA ILE A 113 -0.62 -12.88 6.43
C ILE A 113 -0.88 -14.28 5.86
N ALA A 114 -1.29 -15.17 6.76
CA ALA A 114 -1.58 -16.57 6.48
C ALA A 114 -2.78 -16.73 5.55
#